data_AF-A0A7S1D8J4-F1
#
_entry.id   AF-A0A7S1D8J4-F1
#
_cell.length_a   1.000
_cell.length_b   1.000
_cell.length_c   1.000
_cell.angle_alpha   90.00
_cell.angle_beta   90.00
_cell.angle_gamma   90.00
#
_symmetry.space_group_name_H-M   'P 1'
#
loop_
_entity.id
_entity.type
_entity.pdbx_description
1 polymer ?
#
loop_
_entity_poly.entity_id
_entity_poly.type
_entity_poly.pdbx_seq_one_letter_code
_entity_poly.pdbx_strand_id
1 'polypeptide(L)'
;VWAFGSSPTHGTNILMDDTLPSEVNKTLLNGCKSSIVQGFQWATREGPLCEEPVRGTKLKILDAVLADKPIHRGGGQIIPTARRTVHSSLLTATPRLMEPIYRLQIQCPGEIVDAIQPLLNRRRGHIVQDRPVSGSLMSSVKAYLPVLDSFGFETSLRTFTQGQAMVHSVFDHWDVVPGDPLDRSIVLHPLEPSPPPHLARELLVKTRRRKGLSEDVSISKFFDEGMKAQLNQPDDNDDMMPLQ
;
A
#
# COMPACT_ATOMS: atom_id res chain seq x y z
N VAL A 1 0.94 -10.67 19.86
CA VAL A 1 1.17 -10.71 18.39
C VAL A 1 1.17 -12.15 17.93
N TRP A 2 0.51 -12.46 16.81
CA TRP A 2 0.36 -13.84 16.31
C TRP A 2 1.20 -14.13 15.06
N ALA A 3 1.28 -13.18 14.12
CA ALA A 3 2.01 -13.36 12.87
C ALA A 3 2.45 -12.03 12.25
N PHE A 4 3.42 -12.13 11.34
CA PHE A 4 3.93 -11.03 10.55
C PHE A 4 3.74 -11.30 9.05
N GLY A 5 3.06 -10.36 8.37
CA GLY A 5 2.86 -10.24 6.92
C GLY A 5 2.66 -11.52 6.11
N SER A 6 2.99 -11.45 4.82
CA SER A 6 2.96 -12.57 3.88
C SER A 6 4.20 -13.48 3.97
N SER A 7 5.23 -13.02 4.68
CA SER A 7 6.46 -13.76 4.98
C SER A 7 6.81 -13.60 6.47
N PRO A 8 7.12 -14.70 7.19
CA PRO A 8 7.44 -14.66 8.62
C PRO A 8 8.63 -13.75 8.98
N THR A 9 9.61 -13.60 8.07
CA THR A 9 10.89 -12.93 8.33
C THR A 9 10.93 -11.47 7.90
N HIS A 10 10.12 -11.09 6.90
CA HIS A 10 10.16 -9.75 6.29
C HIS A 10 8.77 -9.10 6.17
N GLY A 11 7.75 -9.70 6.78
CA GLY A 11 6.39 -9.17 6.78
C GLY A 11 6.30 -7.84 7.53
N THR A 12 5.80 -6.81 6.86
CA THR A 12 5.57 -5.47 7.45
C THR A 12 4.20 -5.31 8.09
N ASN A 13 3.31 -6.30 7.93
CA ASN A 13 1.98 -6.29 8.53
C ASN A 13 1.98 -7.09 9.83
N ILE A 14 1.13 -6.72 10.78
CA ILE A 14 1.06 -7.37 12.09
C ILE A 14 -0.36 -7.89 12.32
N LEU A 15 -0.48 -9.16 12.70
CA LEU A 15 -1.70 -9.74 13.24
C LEU A 15 -1.62 -9.79 14.77
N MET A 16 -2.57 -9.15 15.44
CA MET A 16 -2.66 -9.06 16.89
C MET A 16 -4.01 -9.57 17.38
N ASP A 17 -3.98 -10.33 18.47
CA ASP A 17 -5.16 -10.68 19.24
C ASP A 17 -5.36 -9.61 20.31
N ASP A 18 -6.48 -8.88 20.22
CA ASP A 18 -6.91 -7.85 21.16
C ASP A 18 -8.23 -8.29 21.84
N THR A 19 -8.61 -9.56 21.72
CA THR A 19 -9.87 -10.09 22.29
C THR A 19 -9.76 -10.23 23.81
N LEU A 20 -10.84 -9.93 24.52
CA LEU A 20 -10.90 -10.08 25.97
C LEU A 20 -11.16 -11.55 26.38
N PRO A 21 -10.47 -12.11 27.38
CA PRO A 21 -10.72 -13.47 27.85
C PRO A 21 -12.14 -13.71 28.40
N SER A 22 -12.85 -12.64 28.78
CA SER A 22 -14.24 -12.69 29.24
C SER A 22 -15.24 -12.89 28.10
N GLU A 23 -14.89 -12.46 26.89
CA GLU A 23 -15.77 -12.46 25.72
C GLU A 23 -15.49 -13.67 24.82
N VAL A 24 -14.21 -14.03 24.66
CA VAL A 24 -13.78 -15.09 23.75
C VAL A 24 -13.06 -16.20 24.50
N ASN A 25 -13.47 -17.44 24.25
CA ASN A 25 -12.78 -18.62 24.76
C ASN A 25 -11.39 -18.77 24.12
N LYS A 26 -10.35 -18.35 24.85
CA LYS A 26 -8.95 -18.37 24.40
C LYS A 26 -8.45 -19.75 24.00
N THR A 27 -8.93 -20.82 24.61
CA THR A 27 -8.51 -22.19 24.28
C THR A 27 -9.01 -22.58 22.89
N LEU A 28 -10.27 -22.28 22.58
CA LEU A 28 -10.85 -22.51 21.25
C LEU A 28 -10.17 -21.64 20.19
N LEU A 29 -9.95 -20.37 20.51
CA LEU A 29 -9.31 -19.41 19.62
C LEU A 29 -7.87 -19.84 19.27
N ASN A 30 -7.08 -20.25 20.27
CA ASN A 30 -5.72 -20.75 20.07
C ASN A 30 -5.70 -22.04 19.22
N GLY A 31 -6.72 -22.90 19.32
CA GLY A 31 -6.86 -24.08 18.47
C GLY A 31 -7.02 -23.75 16.98
N CYS A 32 -7.56 -22.57 16.64
CA CYS A 32 -7.75 -22.11 15.27
C CYS A 32 -6.66 -21.14 14.78
N LYS A 33 -5.70 -20.80 15.64
CA LYS A 33 -4.66 -19.80 15.37
C LYS A 33 -3.90 -20.08 14.07
N SER A 34 -3.51 -21.32 13.80
CA SER A 34 -2.75 -21.69 12.60
C SER A 34 -3.53 -21.39 11.32
N SER A 35 -4.82 -21.73 11.28
CA SER A 35 -5.70 -21.46 10.15
C SER A 35 -5.96 -19.97 9.95
N ILE A 36 -6.14 -19.20 11.03
CA ILE A 36 -6.30 -17.74 10.97
C ILE A 36 -5.03 -17.09 10.43
N VAL A 37 -3.86 -17.49 10.94
CA VAL A 37 -2.55 -17.00 10.47
C VAL A 37 -2.35 -17.31 8.99
N GLN A 38 -2.70 -18.52 8.53
CA GLN A 38 -2.60 -18.89 7.12
C GLN A 38 -3.53 -18.05 6.23
N GLY A 39 -4.77 -17.81 6.67
CA GLY A 39 -5.71 -16.92 5.98
C GLY A 39 -5.20 -15.47 5.92
N PHE A 40 -4.62 -14.97 7.00
CA PHE A 40 -3.99 -13.64 7.06
C PHE A 40 -2.78 -13.51 6.14
N GLN A 41 -1.88 -14.49 6.14
CA GLN A 41 -0.69 -14.49 5.27
C GLN A 41 -1.10 -14.53 3.79
N TRP A 42 -2.11 -15.33 3.46
CA TRP A 42 -2.65 -15.38 2.11
C TRP A 42 -3.29 -14.05 1.71
N ALA A 43 -4.14 -13.48 2.57
CA ALA A 43 -4.81 -12.22 2.32
C ALA A 43 -3.83 -11.05 2.16
N THR A 44 -2.76 -11.01 2.95
CA THR A 44 -1.75 -9.93 2.85
C THR A 44 -0.79 -10.11 1.68
N ARG A 45 -0.68 -11.32 1.12
CA ARG A 45 0.11 -11.56 -0.10
C ARG A 45 -0.58 -11.03 -1.35
N GLU A 46 -1.90 -11.16 -1.43
CA GLU A 46 -2.69 -10.71 -2.58
C GLU A 46 -3.31 -9.32 -2.34
N GLY A 47 -3.83 -9.02 -1.17
CA GLY A 47 -4.49 -7.73 -0.94
C GLY A 47 -5.78 -7.52 -1.76
N PRO A 48 -6.67 -6.63 -1.33
CA PRO A 48 -8.00 -6.49 -1.94
C PRO A 48 -8.03 -5.56 -3.16
N LEU A 49 -7.05 -4.66 -3.33
CA LEU A 49 -7.08 -3.62 -4.37
C LEU A 49 -6.61 -4.12 -5.74
N CYS A 50 -5.41 -4.68 -5.83
CA CYS A 50 -4.77 -5.02 -7.11
C CYS A 50 -4.21 -6.44 -7.16
N GLU A 51 -4.52 -7.32 -6.20
CA GLU A 51 -3.79 -8.59 -6.04
C GLU A 51 -2.26 -8.37 -5.89
N GLU A 52 -1.87 -7.32 -5.16
CA GLU A 52 -0.50 -6.97 -4.78
C GLU A 52 -0.30 -7.03 -3.25
N PRO A 53 0.94 -7.30 -2.77
CA PRO A 53 1.22 -7.41 -1.34
C PRO A 53 0.80 -6.17 -0.54
N VAL A 54 0.08 -6.40 0.56
CA VAL A 54 -0.29 -5.37 1.54
C VAL A 54 0.94 -4.99 2.36
N ARG A 55 1.10 -3.70 2.68
CA ARG A 55 2.23 -3.19 3.44
C ARG A 55 1.76 -2.24 4.55
N GLY A 56 2.43 -2.27 5.70
CA GLY A 56 2.28 -1.28 6.77
C GLY A 56 0.94 -1.32 7.51
N THR A 57 0.31 -2.49 7.61
CA THR A 57 -1.02 -2.62 8.24
C THR A 57 -0.97 -3.37 9.58
N LYS A 58 -1.73 -2.88 10.56
CA LYS A 58 -1.94 -3.53 11.85
C LYS A 58 -3.38 -4.06 11.91
N LEU A 59 -3.53 -5.38 11.91
CA LEU A 59 -4.82 -6.05 12.04
C LEU A 59 -4.99 -6.55 13.47
N LYS A 60 -6.11 -6.15 14.08
CA LYS A 60 -6.51 -6.56 15.42
C LYS A 60 -7.74 -7.44 15.34
N ILE A 61 -7.68 -8.61 15.98
CA ILE A 61 -8.84 -9.46 16.20
C ILE A 61 -9.55 -8.90 17.43
N LEU A 62 -10.78 -8.41 17.26
CA LEU A 62 -11.60 -7.83 18.32
C LEU A 62 -12.55 -8.85 18.93
N ASP A 63 -13.13 -9.71 18.11
CA ASP A 63 -14.03 -10.79 18.54
C ASP A 63 -13.87 -12.02 17.63
N ALA A 64 -14.22 -13.20 18.16
CA ALA A 64 -14.20 -14.46 17.44
C ALA A 64 -15.24 -15.46 18.00
N VAL A 65 -16.36 -15.60 17.29
CA VAL A 65 -17.37 -16.64 17.57
C VAL A 65 -16.98 -17.92 16.82
N LEU A 66 -16.73 -19.00 17.57
CA LEU A 66 -16.25 -20.27 17.04
C LEU A 66 -17.20 -21.41 17.42
N ALA A 67 -17.42 -22.34 16.50
CA ALA A 67 -18.22 -23.54 16.77
C ALA A 67 -17.51 -24.50 17.75
N ASP A 68 -18.26 -25.11 18.66
CA ASP A 68 -17.69 -25.99 19.70
C ASP A 68 -16.97 -27.21 19.10
N LYS A 69 -17.63 -27.89 18.15
CA LYS A 69 -17.13 -29.12 17.55
C LYS A 69 -15.98 -28.83 16.58
N PRO A 70 -14.80 -29.47 16.71
CA PRO A 70 -13.67 -29.27 15.82
C PRO A 70 -13.95 -29.52 14.33
N ILE A 71 -14.94 -30.36 14.02
CA ILE A 71 -15.29 -30.70 12.63
C ILE A 71 -15.82 -29.48 11.84
N HIS A 72 -16.40 -28.50 12.53
CA HIS A 72 -16.87 -27.24 11.96
C HIS A 72 -15.82 -26.12 11.98
N ARG A 73 -14.59 -26.46 12.40
CA ARG A 73 -13.43 -25.55 12.48
C ARG A 73 -12.29 -26.04 11.59
N GLY A 74 -12.63 -26.81 10.55
CA GLY A 74 -11.66 -27.29 9.57
C GLY A 74 -10.98 -26.12 8.85
N GLY A 75 -9.71 -26.31 8.46
CA GLY A 75 -8.94 -25.26 7.77
C GLY A 75 -9.64 -24.72 6.52
N GLY A 76 -10.31 -25.58 5.76
CA GLY A 76 -11.08 -25.17 4.57
C GLY A 76 -12.24 -24.21 4.84
N GLN A 77 -12.74 -24.12 6.08
CA GLN A 77 -13.76 -23.15 6.48
C GLN A 77 -13.14 -21.88 7.06
N ILE A 78 -12.13 -22.01 7.92
CA ILE A 78 -11.53 -20.88 8.63
C ILE A 78 -10.62 -20.04 7.73
N ILE A 79 -9.78 -20.67 6.91
CA ILE A 79 -8.78 -19.97 6.08
C ILE A 79 -9.44 -18.98 5.09
N PRO A 80 -10.43 -19.38 4.25
CA PRO A 80 -11.06 -18.44 3.33
C PRO A 80 -11.88 -17.37 4.07
N THR A 81 -12.50 -17.72 5.20
CA THR A 81 -13.25 -16.77 6.02
C THR A 81 -12.31 -15.71 6.60
N ALA A 82 -11.20 -16.11 7.21
CA ALA A 82 -10.17 -15.21 7.70
C ALA A 82 -9.62 -14.31 6.59
N ARG A 83 -9.38 -14.87 5.39
CA ARG A 83 -8.98 -14.07 4.22
C ARG A 83 -10.01 -13.00 3.86
N ARG A 84 -11.29 -13.37 3.80
CA ARG A 84 -12.38 -12.42 3.52
C ARG A 84 -12.47 -11.33 4.58
N THR A 85 -12.36 -11.67 5.86
CA THR A 85 -12.39 -10.71 6.98
C THR A 85 -11.21 -9.73 6.93
N VAL A 86 -10.02 -10.20 6.55
CA VAL A 86 -8.86 -9.32 6.33
C VAL A 86 -9.10 -8.36 5.16
N HIS A 87 -9.67 -8.85 4.05
CA HIS A 87 -9.99 -7.98 2.92
C HIS A 87 -11.08 -6.96 3.24
N SER A 88 -12.14 -7.35 3.96
CA SER A 88 -13.20 -6.42 4.35
C SER A 88 -12.68 -5.32 5.28
N SER A 89 -11.92 -5.68 6.32
CA SER A 89 -11.32 -4.72 7.25
C SER A 89 -10.37 -3.75 6.55
N LEU A 90 -9.55 -4.21 5.60
CA LEU A 90 -8.67 -3.35 4.82
C LEU A 90 -9.44 -2.36 3.93
N LEU A 91 -10.58 -2.78 3.35
CA LEU A 91 -11.38 -1.92 2.48
C LEU A 91 -12.15 -0.86 3.27
N THR A 92 -12.57 -1.14 4.50
CA THR A 92 -13.22 -0.17 5.38
C THR A 92 -12.24 0.87 5.94
N ALA A 93 -10.95 0.52 6.08
CA ALA A 93 -9.93 1.37 6.70
C ALA A 93 -9.33 2.49 5.81
N THR A 94 -9.89 2.77 4.63
CA THR A 94 -9.35 3.70 3.60
C THR A 94 -8.02 3.23 2.97
N PRO A 95 -8.04 2.16 2.15
CA PRO A 95 -6.82 1.60 1.58
C PRO A 95 -6.18 2.56 0.55
N ARG A 96 -4.85 2.69 0.59
CA ARG A 96 -4.06 3.48 -0.36
C ARG A 96 -3.08 2.60 -1.12
N LEU A 97 -2.75 3.00 -2.35
CA LEU A 97 -1.67 2.37 -3.11
C LEU A 97 -0.33 2.94 -2.67
N MET A 98 0.70 2.09 -2.69
CA MET A 98 2.07 2.51 -2.46
C MET A 98 2.88 2.34 -3.75
N GLU A 99 3.69 3.33 -4.09
CA GLU A 99 4.65 3.27 -5.19
C GLU A 99 6.08 3.13 -4.64
N PRO A 100 6.96 2.40 -5.35
CA PRO A 100 8.37 2.35 -4.97
C PRO A 100 9.06 3.67 -5.36
N ILE A 101 9.96 4.12 -4.50
CA ILE A 101 10.77 5.32 -4.70
C ILE A 101 12.24 4.91 -4.87
N TYR A 102 12.87 5.44 -5.91
CA TYR A 102 14.31 5.38 -6.08
C TYR A 102 15.00 6.52 -5.36
N ARG A 103 16.05 6.17 -4.62
CA ARG A 103 17.09 7.11 -4.25
C ARG A 103 18.09 7.21 -5.39
N LEU A 104 18.15 8.40 -5.95
CA LEU A 104 19.09 8.75 -6.99
C LEU A 104 20.37 9.28 -6.35
N GLN A 105 21.51 8.86 -6.88
CA GLN A 105 22.80 9.47 -6.63
C GLN A 105 23.31 10.02 -7.95
N ILE A 106 23.25 11.33 -8.08
CA ILE A 106 23.68 12.06 -9.27
C ILE A 106 25.05 12.66 -9.01
N GLN A 107 25.98 12.46 -9.93
CA GLN A 107 27.29 13.11 -9.93
C GLN A 107 27.34 14.07 -11.10
N CYS A 108 27.64 15.34 -10.82
CA CYS A 108 27.68 16.40 -11.83
C CYS A 108 28.60 17.53 -11.37
N PRO A 109 29.10 18.38 -12.29
CA PRO A 109 29.79 19.62 -11.91
C PRO A 109 28.87 20.54 -11.07
N GLY A 110 29.45 21.25 -10.10
CA GLY A 110 28.68 22.12 -9.19
C GLY A 110 27.84 23.19 -9.89
N GLU A 111 28.28 23.67 -11.06
CA GLU A 111 27.58 24.69 -11.86
C GLU A 111 26.24 24.22 -12.43
N ILE A 112 26.01 22.90 -12.51
CA ILE A 112 24.87 22.30 -13.23
C ILE A 112 23.82 21.77 -12.25
N VAL A 113 24.10 21.78 -10.94
CA VAL A 113 23.20 21.24 -9.90
C VAL A 113 21.81 21.90 -9.99
N ASP A 114 21.76 23.23 -10.09
CA ASP A 114 20.50 23.97 -10.19
C ASP A 114 19.69 23.63 -11.45
N ALA A 115 20.39 23.23 -12.53
CA ALA A 115 19.78 22.86 -13.79
C ALA A 115 19.08 21.48 -13.73
N ILE A 116 19.40 20.64 -12.73
CA ILE A 116 18.81 19.32 -12.53
C ILE A 116 17.42 19.42 -11.85
N GLN A 117 17.21 20.43 -11.01
CA GLN A 117 15.97 20.58 -10.23
C GLN A 117 14.70 20.63 -11.11
N PRO A 118 14.63 21.39 -12.23
CA PRO A 118 13.47 21.40 -13.11
C PRO A 118 13.19 20.03 -13.76
N LEU A 119 14.23 19.26 -14.07
CA LEU A 119 14.08 17.94 -14.68
C LEU A 119 13.48 16.93 -13.68
N LEU A 120 13.91 17.00 -12.43
CA LEU A 120 13.34 16.20 -11.34
C LEU A 120 11.89 16.60 -11.04
N ASN A 121 11.61 17.91 -10.95
CA ASN A 121 10.28 18.42 -10.64
C ASN A 121 9.22 17.98 -11.67
N ARG A 122 9.58 17.92 -12.97
CA ARG A 122 8.71 17.41 -14.04
C ARG A 122 8.28 15.94 -13.85
N ARG A 123 9.03 15.19 -13.03
CA ARG A 123 8.86 13.75 -12.77
C ARG A 123 8.56 13.46 -11.29
N ARG A 124 8.01 14.45 -10.57
CA ARG A 124 7.69 14.36 -9.13
C ARG A 124 8.89 14.02 -8.23
N GLY A 125 10.10 14.22 -8.73
CA GLY A 125 11.33 14.04 -7.96
C GLY A 125 11.71 15.31 -7.21
N HIS A 126 12.45 15.15 -6.11
CA HIS A 126 12.97 16.27 -5.32
C HIS A 126 14.38 15.97 -4.82
N ILE A 127 15.20 17.02 -4.72
CA ILE A 127 16.56 16.93 -4.17
C ILE A 127 16.46 16.91 -2.64
N VAL A 128 17.12 15.95 -2.02
CA VAL A 128 17.18 15.78 -0.55
C VAL A 128 18.45 16.42 0.00
N GLN A 129 19.54 16.26 -0.73
CA GLN A 129 20.85 16.67 -0.28
C GLN A 129 21.76 16.96 -1.48
N ASP A 130 22.44 18.09 -1.43
CA ASP A 130 23.58 18.38 -2.28
C ASP A 130 24.84 18.46 -1.41
N ARG A 131 25.92 17.81 -1.86
CA ARG A 131 27.23 17.86 -1.21
C ARG A 131 28.35 17.88 -2.25
N PRO A 132 29.30 18.83 -2.16
CA PRO A 132 30.50 18.78 -2.97
C PRO A 132 31.34 17.54 -2.61
N VAL A 133 31.95 16.92 -3.61
CA VAL A 133 32.87 15.80 -3.41
C VAL A 133 34.23 16.36 -3.02
N SER A 134 34.70 16.04 -1.82
CA SER A 134 35.99 16.51 -1.32
C SER A 134 37.13 16.13 -2.27
N GLY A 135 37.90 17.12 -2.72
CA GLY A 135 39.03 16.92 -3.64
C GLY A 135 38.64 16.83 -5.13
N SER A 136 37.40 17.12 -5.49
CA SER A 136 36.93 17.18 -6.89
C SER A 136 36.05 18.41 -7.12
N LEU A 137 35.93 18.86 -8.38
CA LEU A 137 34.99 19.90 -8.80
C LEU A 137 33.55 19.37 -8.98
N MET A 138 33.33 18.08 -8.69
CA MET A 138 32.05 17.42 -8.80
C MET A 138 31.24 17.56 -7.50
N SER A 139 29.93 17.67 -7.65
CA SER A 139 28.95 17.58 -6.58
C SER A 139 28.18 16.26 -6.67
N SER A 140 27.88 15.69 -5.50
CA SER A 140 27.02 14.52 -5.36
C SER A 140 25.66 14.95 -4.84
N VAL A 141 24.67 14.88 -5.72
CA VAL A 141 23.27 15.22 -5.44
C VAL A 141 22.51 13.93 -5.14
N LYS A 142 21.84 13.88 -3.99
CA LYS A 142 20.89 12.82 -3.63
C LYS A 142 19.47 13.33 -3.82
N ALA A 143 18.68 12.57 -4.56
CA ALA A 143 17.29 12.89 -4.84
C ALA A 143 16.39 11.67 -4.69
N TYR A 144 15.09 11.90 -4.52
CA TYR A 144 14.08 10.87 -4.61
C TYR A 144 13.29 11.01 -5.89
N LEU A 145 12.93 9.88 -6.50
CA LEU A 145 12.15 9.81 -7.72
C LEU A 145 11.24 8.58 -7.72
N PRO A 146 9.92 8.71 -7.95
CA PRO A 146 9.05 7.56 -8.12
C PRO A 146 9.53 6.68 -9.28
N VAL A 147 9.51 5.34 -9.09
CA VAL A 147 10.00 4.41 -10.12
C VAL A 147 9.22 4.55 -11.43
N LEU A 148 7.90 4.81 -11.35
CA LEU A 148 7.05 5.02 -12.51
C LEU A 148 7.52 6.20 -13.36
N ASP A 149 8.06 7.25 -12.74
CA ASP A 149 8.53 8.45 -13.43
C ASP A 149 10.04 8.39 -13.75
N SER A 150 10.73 7.30 -13.37
CA SER A 150 12.17 7.11 -13.61
C SER A 150 12.50 6.66 -15.03
N PHE A 151 11.54 6.13 -15.78
CA PHE A 151 11.78 5.63 -17.14
C PHE A 151 12.27 6.76 -18.07
N GLY A 152 13.47 6.57 -18.63
CA GLY A 152 14.13 7.56 -19.48
C GLY A 152 14.70 8.78 -18.75
N PHE A 153 14.72 8.79 -17.40
CA PHE A 153 15.30 9.88 -16.62
C PHE A 153 16.80 10.01 -16.87
N GLU A 154 17.56 8.91 -16.84
CA GLU A 154 19.00 8.94 -17.10
C GLU A 154 19.34 9.55 -18.47
N THR A 155 18.66 9.10 -19.52
CA THR A 155 18.86 9.65 -20.87
C THR A 155 18.54 11.14 -20.92
N SER A 156 17.41 11.54 -20.33
CA SER A 156 17.00 12.95 -20.28
C SER A 156 18.03 13.81 -19.54
N LEU A 157 18.58 13.30 -18.43
CA LEU A 157 19.59 13.97 -17.62
C LEU A 157 20.89 14.14 -18.41
N ARG A 158 21.38 13.08 -19.06
CA ARG A 158 22.60 13.13 -19.88
C ARG A 158 22.43 14.07 -21.06
N THR A 159 21.31 14.02 -21.78
CA THR A 159 21.06 14.91 -22.92
C THR A 159 21.01 16.37 -22.47
N PHE A 160 20.33 16.67 -21.36
CA PHE A 160 20.21 18.02 -20.84
C PHE A 160 21.54 18.59 -20.33
N THR A 161 22.37 17.74 -19.72
CA THR A 161 23.69 18.11 -19.18
C THR A 161 24.84 17.89 -20.16
N GLN A 162 24.55 17.61 -21.43
CA GLN A 162 25.56 17.30 -22.47
C GLN A 162 26.53 16.17 -22.06
N GLY A 163 26.03 15.20 -21.30
CA GLY A 163 26.77 14.02 -20.83
C GLY A 163 27.62 14.25 -19.58
N GLN A 164 27.57 15.45 -18.98
CA GLN A 164 28.39 15.79 -17.81
C GLN A 164 27.86 15.20 -16.50
N ALA A 165 26.55 14.89 -16.43
CA ALA A 165 25.97 14.25 -15.26
C ALA A 165 25.80 12.73 -15.45
N MET A 166 26.05 11.99 -14.37
CA MET A 166 25.86 10.54 -14.25
C MET A 166 24.85 10.28 -13.13
N VAL A 167 23.95 9.30 -13.28
CA VAL A 167 22.97 8.94 -12.25
C VAL A 167 23.02 7.46 -11.93
N HIS A 168 22.96 7.13 -10.65
CA HIS A 168 22.70 5.79 -10.14
C HIS A 168 21.36 5.78 -9.40
N SER A 169 20.49 4.84 -9.75
CA SER A 169 19.17 4.68 -9.14
C SER A 169 19.14 3.40 -8.32
N VAL A 170 18.78 3.50 -7.04
CA VAL A 170 18.64 2.34 -6.15
C VAL A 170 17.29 2.42 -5.42
N PHE A 171 16.61 1.29 -5.27
CA PHE A 171 15.40 1.21 -4.45
C PHE A 171 15.69 1.62 -3.01
N ASP A 172 14.86 2.51 -2.46
CA ASP A 172 15.02 3.03 -1.10
C ASP A 172 13.83 2.63 -0.22
N HIS A 173 12.63 3.10 -0.56
CA HIS A 173 11.43 2.85 0.22
C HIS A 173 10.15 2.87 -0.64
N TRP A 174 9.02 2.66 0.02
CA TRP A 174 7.68 2.77 -0.56
C TRP A 174 7.02 4.02 -0.02
N ASP A 175 6.38 4.79 -0.89
CA ASP A 175 5.63 5.98 -0.53
C ASP A 175 4.18 5.87 -1.01
N VAL A 176 3.28 6.62 -0.40
CA VAL A 176 1.85 6.59 -0.73
C VAL A 176 1.62 7.34 -2.03
N VAL A 177 0.94 6.69 -2.98
CA VAL A 177 0.54 7.33 -4.23
C VAL A 177 -0.46 8.44 -3.91
N PRO A 178 -0.28 9.67 -4.42
CA PRO A 178 -1.26 10.74 -4.24
C PRO A 178 -2.60 10.36 -4.87
N GLY A 179 -3.68 10.71 -4.17
CA GLY A 179 -5.05 10.43 -4.60
C GLY A 179 -5.71 9.24 -3.93
N ASP A 180 -6.97 9.03 -4.26
CA ASP A 180 -7.77 7.91 -3.76
C ASP A 180 -8.00 6.85 -4.84
N PRO A 181 -7.59 5.58 -4.61
CA PRO A 181 -7.85 4.53 -5.59
C PRO A 181 -9.34 4.19 -5.73
N LEU A 182 -10.16 4.40 -4.69
CA LEU A 182 -11.57 3.99 -4.66
C LEU A 182 -12.54 5.06 -5.15
N ASP A 183 -12.05 6.26 -5.47
CA ASP A 183 -12.88 7.36 -5.95
C ASP A 183 -13.38 7.09 -7.38
N ARG A 184 -14.72 7.02 -7.51
CA ARG A 184 -15.43 6.77 -8.78
C ARG A 184 -15.79 8.05 -9.53
N SER A 185 -15.69 9.21 -8.87
CA SER A 185 -16.00 10.50 -9.50
C SER A 185 -14.96 10.88 -10.57
N ILE A 186 -13.76 10.33 -10.45
CA ILE A 186 -12.64 10.58 -11.35
C ILE A 186 -12.85 9.83 -12.67
N VAL A 187 -13.03 10.60 -13.76
CA VAL A 187 -13.04 10.08 -15.12
C VAL A 187 -11.61 10.00 -15.64
N LEU A 188 -11.20 8.81 -16.08
CA LEU A 188 -9.88 8.58 -16.65
C LEU A 188 -9.94 8.66 -18.18
N HIS A 189 -9.11 9.51 -18.76
CA HIS A 189 -8.95 9.61 -20.21
C HIS A 189 -7.88 8.62 -20.71
N PRO A 190 -8.18 7.78 -21.72
CA PRO A 190 -7.17 6.89 -22.29
C PRO A 190 -6.01 7.67 -22.92
N LEU A 191 -4.79 7.17 -22.74
CA LEU A 191 -3.53 7.73 -23.32
C LEU A 191 -3.11 9.11 -22.81
N GLU A 192 -3.86 9.72 -21.90
CA GLU A 192 -3.48 10.95 -21.20
C GLU A 192 -2.93 10.62 -19.80
N PRO A 193 -1.81 11.25 -19.38
CA PRO A 193 -1.32 11.08 -18.02
C PRO A 193 -2.25 11.82 -17.04
N SER A 194 -2.72 11.13 -16.00
CA SER A 194 -3.57 11.77 -14.99
C SER A 194 -2.76 12.75 -14.13
N PRO A 195 -3.39 13.82 -13.63
CA PRO A 195 -2.75 14.69 -12.65
C PRO A 195 -2.49 13.92 -11.34
N PRO A 196 -1.53 14.37 -10.51
CA PRO A 196 -1.16 13.70 -9.25
C PRO A 196 -2.33 13.27 -8.35
N PRO A 197 -3.39 14.07 -8.09
CA PRO A 197 -4.50 13.65 -7.22
C PRO A 197 -5.33 12.48 -7.77
N HIS A 198 -5.24 12.17 -9.07
CA HIS A 198 -6.01 11.11 -9.72
C HIS A 198 -5.17 9.87 -10.02
N LEU A 199 -3.86 9.93 -9.75
CA LEU A 199 -2.89 8.91 -10.13
C LEU A 199 -3.20 7.56 -9.47
N ALA A 200 -3.58 7.55 -8.19
CA ALA A 200 -3.95 6.33 -7.49
C ALA A 200 -5.11 5.58 -8.18
N ARG A 201 -6.13 6.30 -8.67
CA ARG A 201 -7.26 5.71 -9.41
C ARG A 201 -6.82 5.16 -10.76
N GLU A 202 -5.98 5.90 -11.48
CA GLU A 202 -5.43 5.46 -12.76
C GLU A 202 -4.64 4.15 -12.60
N LEU A 203 -3.74 4.10 -11.63
CA LEU A 203 -2.90 2.93 -11.37
C LEU A 203 -3.74 1.72 -10.93
N LEU A 204 -4.77 1.93 -10.11
CA LEU A 204 -5.71 0.87 -9.71
C LEU A 204 -6.36 0.26 -10.96
N VAL A 205 -7.04 1.08 -11.77
CA VAL A 205 -7.83 0.60 -12.91
C VAL A 205 -6.93 -0.07 -13.95
N LYS A 206 -5.78 0.53 -14.29
CA LYS A 206 -4.84 -0.05 -15.26
C LYS A 206 -4.25 -1.38 -14.79
N THR A 207 -3.86 -1.48 -13.51
CA THR A 207 -3.29 -2.72 -12.96
C THR A 207 -4.34 -3.82 -12.91
N ARG A 208 -5.58 -3.50 -12.52
CA ARG A 208 -6.70 -4.46 -12.48
C ARG A 208 -7.07 -4.96 -13.87
N ARG A 209 -7.18 -4.06 -14.86
CA ARG A 209 -7.40 -4.43 -16.28
C ARG A 209 -6.30 -5.36 -16.79
N ARG A 210 -5.03 -5.04 -16.51
CA ARG A 210 -3.89 -5.88 -16.90
C ARG A 210 -3.94 -7.29 -16.27
N LYS A 211 -4.45 -7.42 -15.04
CA LYS A 211 -4.61 -8.70 -14.35
C LYS A 211 -5.91 -9.43 -14.68
N GLY A 212 -6.79 -8.85 -15.51
CA GLY A 212 -8.09 -9.45 -15.82
C GLY A 212 -9.11 -9.37 -14.67
N LEU A 213 -8.91 -8.44 -13.73
CA LEU A 213 -9.83 -8.20 -12.62
C LEU A 213 -10.90 -7.17 -13.03
N SER A 214 -12.06 -7.19 -12.37
CA SER A 214 -13.09 -6.15 -12.53
C SER A 214 -12.51 -4.78 -12.23
N GLU A 215 -12.91 -3.72 -12.94
CA GLU A 215 -12.34 -2.38 -12.71
C GLU A 215 -12.62 -1.87 -11.29
N ASP A 216 -13.84 -2.07 -10.82
CA ASP A 216 -14.24 -1.66 -9.50
C ASP A 216 -13.96 -2.71 -8.44
N VAL A 217 -13.50 -2.22 -7.30
CA VAL A 217 -13.40 -2.96 -6.05
C VAL A 217 -14.69 -2.73 -5.28
N SER A 218 -15.50 -3.78 -5.15
CA SER A 218 -16.72 -3.72 -4.35
C SER A 218 -16.47 -4.23 -2.94
N ILE A 219 -16.67 -3.37 -1.96
CA ILE A 219 -16.64 -3.71 -0.53
C ILE A 219 -17.64 -4.84 -0.25
N SER A 220 -18.80 -4.78 -0.90
CA SER A 220 -19.90 -5.74 -0.80
C SER A 220 -19.55 -7.17 -1.23
N LYS A 221 -18.41 -7.41 -1.91
CA LYS A 221 -17.94 -8.75 -2.25
C LYS A 221 -17.48 -9.55 -1.03
N PHE A 222 -17.00 -8.86 0.01
CA PHE A 222 -16.39 -9.50 1.17
C PHE A 222 -17.34 -9.59 2.37
N PHE A 223 -18.37 -8.76 2.42
CA PHE A 223 -19.41 -8.78 3.46
C PHE A 223 -20.54 -9.77 3.15
N ASP A 224 -21.03 -10.42 4.18
CA ASP A 224 -22.27 -11.21 4.13
C ASP A 224 -23.50 -10.28 4.15
N GLU A 225 -24.65 -10.76 3.67
CA GLU A 225 -25.86 -9.94 3.54
C GLU A 225 -26.33 -9.34 4.86
N GLY A 226 -26.27 -10.10 5.96
CA GLY A 226 -26.61 -9.60 7.30
C GLY A 226 -25.67 -8.49 7.79
N MET A 227 -24.37 -8.58 7.46
CA MET A 227 -23.38 -7.56 7.84
C MET A 227 -23.53 -6.27 7.02
N LYS A 228 -23.97 -6.38 5.76
CA LYS A 228 -24.29 -5.20 4.93
C LYS A 228 -25.44 -4.39 5.51
N ALA A 229 -26.43 -5.06 6.10
CA ALA A 229 -27.55 -4.39 6.75
C ALA A 229 -27.09 -3.59 7.98
N GLN A 230 -26.15 -4.13 8.76
CA GLN A 230 -25.57 -3.45 9.92
C GLN A 230 -24.68 -2.25 9.53
N LEU A 231 -23.88 -2.37 8.47
CA LEU A 231 -23.06 -1.26 7.96
C LEU A 231 -23.88 -0.07 7.42
N ASN A 232 -25.09 -0.33 6.94
CA ASN A 232 -25.98 0.71 6.43
C ASN A 232 -26.84 1.35 7.52
N GLN A 233 -26.80 0.82 8.76
CA GLN A 233 -27.41 1.49 9.90
C GLN A 233 -26.46 2.61 10.35
N PRO A 234 -26.92 3.86 10.45
CA PRO A 234 -26.10 4.93 11.01
C PRO A 234 -25.78 4.60 12.47
N ASP A 235 -24.51 4.67 12.84
CA ASP A 235 -24.08 4.53 14.23
C ASP A 235 -24.68 5.69 15.05
N ASP A 236 -25.62 5.40 15.96
CA ASP A 236 -26.22 6.35 16.92
C ASP A 236 -25.21 6.94 17.95
N ASN A 237 -23.90 6.77 17.75
CA ASN A 237 -22.85 7.08 18.73
C ASN A 237 -21.94 8.28 18.36
N ASP A 238 -22.25 9.05 17.32
CA ASP A 238 -21.51 10.28 16.99
C ASP A 238 -21.91 11.51 17.87
N ASP A 239 -22.80 11.31 18.85
CA ASP A 239 -23.25 12.32 19.82
C ASP A 239 -22.29 12.46 21.04
N MET A 240 -20.98 12.59 20.79
CA MET A 240 -20.03 13.03 21.83
C MET A 240 -19.18 14.21 21.36
N MET A 241 -19.84 15.38 21.35
CA MET A 241 -19.37 16.74 21.57
C MET A 241 -18.14 17.27 20.77
N PRO A 242 -18.30 18.37 20.01
CA PRO A 242 -17.17 19.13 19.49
C PRO A 242 -16.46 19.85 20.65
N LEU A 243 -15.14 19.71 20.73
CA LEU A 243 -14.27 20.53 21.58
C LEU A 243 -14.45 22.01 21.17
N GLN A 244 -15.06 22.81 22.05
CA GLN A 244 -14.93 24.27 22.06
C GLN A 244 -13.55 24.66 22.60
#